data_AF-A0AAD5MY55-F1
#
_entry.id   AF-A0AAD5MY55-F1
#
_cell.length_a   1.000
_cell.length_b   1.000
_cell.length_c   1.000
_cell.angle_alpha   90.00
_cell.angle_beta   90.00
_cell.angle_gamma   90.00
#
_symmetry.space_group_name_H-M   'P 1'
#
loop_
_entity.id
_entity.type
_entity.pdbx_description
1 polymer ?
#
loop_
_entity_poly.entity_id
_entity_poly.type
_entity_poly.pdbx_seq_one_letter_code
_entity_poly.pdbx_strand_id
1 'polypeptide(L)'
;MVYSTAPNIQASFPSIAPDEAAARGFVERLVTRTVFDVLERQGRSALLPDAVISTILGQLSVTINYTPMSCQIAVKPEDMLMMMQSACIIVDNTVTGICTNMDAGQAKKCPVDANVQTRPVNGTFLTIPGTLSTTNIVMANWSRMMWQSVVDRAVRMLASGPFGSHSFQQGPLSAEIES
;
A
#
# COMPACT_ATOMS: atom_id res chain seq x y z
N MET A 1 -1.47 2.72 -3.59
CA MET A 1 -1.75 2.32 -4.97
C MET A 1 -2.88 3.15 -5.54
N VAL A 2 -2.81 3.42 -6.84
CA VAL A 2 -3.74 4.32 -7.55
C VAL A 2 -4.39 3.53 -8.68
N TYR A 3 -5.64 3.86 -8.98
CA TYR A 3 -6.35 3.31 -10.13
C TYR A 3 -6.84 4.41 -11.06
N SER A 4 -7.07 4.05 -12.32
CA SER A 4 -7.66 4.93 -13.31
C SER A 4 -8.46 4.12 -14.33
N THR A 5 -9.71 4.53 -14.53
CA THR A 5 -10.59 4.01 -15.57
C THR A 5 -10.35 4.66 -16.92
N ALA A 6 -9.46 5.65 -17.01
CA ALA A 6 -9.18 6.38 -18.24
C ALA A 6 -8.20 5.58 -19.13
N PRO A 7 -8.58 5.22 -20.37
CA PRO A 7 -7.77 4.32 -21.20
C PRO A 7 -6.42 4.93 -21.60
N ASN A 8 -6.35 6.25 -21.75
CA ASN A 8 -5.10 6.98 -22.04
C ASN A 8 -4.10 6.93 -20.87
N ILE A 9 -4.58 6.81 -19.63
CA ILE A 9 -3.71 6.69 -18.45
C ILE A 9 -3.10 5.30 -18.39
N GLN A 10 -3.90 4.27 -18.63
CA GLN A 10 -3.43 2.87 -18.66
C GLN A 10 -2.35 2.66 -19.73
N ALA A 11 -2.50 3.27 -20.91
CA ALA A 11 -1.52 3.19 -21.97
C ALA A 11 -0.18 3.87 -21.61
N SER A 12 -0.24 5.02 -20.94
CA SER A 12 0.96 5.79 -20.56
C SER A 12 1.62 5.32 -19.28
N PHE A 13 0.87 4.69 -18.38
CA PHE A 13 1.30 4.25 -17.06
C PHE A 13 0.77 2.84 -16.75
N PRO A 14 1.40 1.78 -17.30
CA PRO A 14 0.92 0.40 -17.16
C PRO A 14 0.88 -0.14 -15.73
N SER A 15 1.54 0.54 -14.79
CA SER A 15 1.54 0.19 -13.36
C SER A 15 0.28 0.62 -12.61
N ILE A 16 -0.54 1.50 -13.19
CA ILE A 16 -1.77 1.99 -12.57
C ILE A 16 -2.86 0.95 -12.76
N ALA A 17 -3.60 0.63 -11.70
CA ALA A 17 -4.66 -0.35 -11.82
C ALA A 17 -5.83 0.18 -12.70
N PRO A 18 -6.48 -0.67 -13.51
CA PRO A 18 -7.59 -0.26 -14.39
C PRO A 18 -8.85 0.15 -13.61
N ASP A 19 -9.01 -0.35 -12.40
CA ASP A 19 -10.16 -0.08 -11.54
C ASP A 19 -9.80 -0.24 -10.06
N GLU A 20 -10.76 0.12 -9.20
CA GLU A 20 -10.62 0.07 -7.76
C GLU A 20 -10.36 -1.36 -7.24
N ALA A 21 -11.06 -2.35 -7.79
CA ALA A 21 -10.97 -3.74 -7.35
C ALA A 21 -9.59 -4.34 -7.70
N ALA A 22 -9.05 -4.02 -8.88
CA ALA A 22 -7.72 -4.40 -9.30
C ALA A 22 -6.64 -3.78 -8.39
N ALA A 23 -6.77 -2.50 -8.04
CA ALA A 23 -5.86 -1.85 -7.09
C ALA A 23 -5.94 -2.50 -5.71
N ARG A 24 -7.15 -2.72 -5.18
CA ARG A 24 -7.34 -3.36 -3.86
C ARG A 24 -6.78 -4.77 -3.85
N GLY A 25 -7.13 -5.59 -4.84
CA GLY A 25 -6.64 -6.96 -4.95
C GLY A 25 -5.13 -7.08 -5.10
N PHE A 26 -4.47 -6.11 -5.76
CA PHE A 26 -3.01 -6.06 -5.79
C PHE A 26 -2.42 -5.82 -4.39
N VAL A 27 -2.94 -4.83 -3.66
CA VAL A 27 -2.46 -4.51 -2.30
C VAL A 27 -2.72 -5.68 -1.35
N GLU A 28 -3.90 -6.29 -1.40
CA GLU A 28 -4.27 -7.47 -0.61
C GLU A 28 -3.29 -8.62 -0.82
N ARG A 29 -3.00 -8.98 -2.09
CA ARG A 29 -2.05 -10.04 -2.42
C ARG A 29 -0.64 -9.72 -1.96
N LEU A 30 -0.21 -8.47 -2.14
CA LEU A 30 1.14 -8.05 -1.77
C LEU A 30 1.34 -8.05 -0.25
N VAL A 31 0.37 -7.55 0.51
CA VAL A 31 0.40 -7.59 1.98
C VAL A 31 0.35 -9.03 2.47
N THR A 32 -0.59 -9.84 1.97
CA THR A 32 -0.72 -11.25 2.37
C THR A 32 0.57 -12.03 2.12
N ARG A 33 1.13 -11.92 0.91
CA ARG A 33 2.39 -12.59 0.56
C ARG A 33 3.54 -12.15 1.47
N THR A 34 3.65 -10.85 1.71
CA THR A 34 4.73 -10.30 2.55
C THR A 34 4.60 -10.78 4.00
N VAL A 35 3.39 -10.76 4.56
CA VAL A 35 3.13 -11.27 5.91
C VAL A 35 3.47 -12.76 5.99
N PHE A 36 3.07 -13.56 5.00
CA PHE A 36 3.32 -15.00 4.97
C PHE A 36 4.81 -15.31 4.85
N ASP A 37 5.54 -14.61 3.98
CA ASP A 37 7.00 -14.75 3.83
C ASP A 37 7.74 -14.44 5.14
N VAL A 38 7.31 -13.40 5.86
CA VAL A 38 7.90 -13.05 7.16
C VAL A 38 7.58 -14.09 8.22
N LEU A 39 6.34 -14.60 8.25
CA LEU A 39 5.91 -15.61 9.20
C LEU A 39 6.61 -16.95 8.97
N GLU A 40 6.83 -17.35 7.72
CA GLU A 40 7.63 -18.52 7.37
C GLU A 40 9.07 -18.39 7.90
N ARG A 41 9.71 -17.23 7.65
CA ARG A 41 11.06 -16.96 8.16
C ARG A 41 11.13 -16.95 9.68
N GLN A 42 10.14 -16.37 10.34
CA GLN A 42 10.07 -16.34 11.81
C GLN A 42 9.85 -17.74 12.38
N GLY A 43 8.92 -18.51 11.80
CA GLY A 43 8.67 -19.90 12.19
C GLY A 43 9.93 -20.77 12.07
N ARG A 44 10.67 -20.64 10.98
CA ARG A 44 11.97 -21.32 10.81
C ARG A 44 13.00 -20.88 11.85
N SER A 45 13.07 -19.58 12.15
CA SER A 45 13.99 -19.06 13.19
C SER A 45 13.62 -19.54 14.60
N ALA A 46 12.35 -19.87 14.83
CA ALA A 46 11.85 -20.49 16.05
C ALA A 46 11.97 -22.03 16.04
N LEU A 47 12.68 -22.61 15.05
CA LEU A 47 12.87 -24.05 14.89
C LEU A 47 11.56 -24.85 14.73
N LEU A 48 10.51 -24.21 14.19
CA LEU A 48 9.28 -24.92 13.85
C LEU A 48 9.52 -25.79 12.59
N PRO A 49 9.03 -27.04 12.56
CA PRO A 49 9.07 -27.86 11.34
C PRO A 49 8.29 -27.20 10.20
N ASP A 50 8.74 -27.36 8.95
CA ASP A 50 8.07 -26.78 7.77
C ASP A 50 6.59 -27.18 7.66
N ALA A 51 6.24 -28.42 8.06
CA ALA A 51 4.86 -28.89 8.10
C ALA A 51 3.98 -28.09 9.09
N VAL A 52 4.54 -27.72 10.25
CA VAL A 52 3.86 -26.88 11.25
C VAL A 52 3.71 -25.46 10.72
N ILE A 53 4.75 -24.92 10.09
CA ILE A 53 4.71 -23.60 9.46
C ILE A 53 3.63 -23.54 8.37
N SER A 54 3.58 -24.54 7.48
CA SER A 54 2.56 -24.62 6.43
C SER A 54 1.14 -24.70 7.01
N THR A 55 0.94 -25.48 8.08
CA THR A 55 -0.36 -25.59 8.77
C THR A 55 -0.76 -24.25 9.39
N ILE A 56 0.19 -23.57 10.03
CA ILE A 56 0.00 -22.24 10.60
C ILE A 56 -0.41 -21.23 9.53
N LEU A 57 0.30 -21.19 8.40
CA LEU A 57 0.01 -20.30 7.27
C LEU A 57 -1.37 -20.56 6.68
N GLY A 58 -1.82 -21.82 6.66
CA GLY A 58 -3.18 -22.18 6.23
C GLY A 58 -4.30 -21.75 7.19
N GLN A 59 -3.97 -21.36 8.43
CA GLN A 59 -4.90 -20.93 9.47
C GLN A 59 -4.85 -19.42 9.75
N LEU A 60 -4.15 -18.67 8.91
CA LEU A 60 -4.03 -17.22 9.00
C LEU A 60 -4.96 -16.54 8.02
N SER A 61 -5.68 -15.53 8.51
CA SER A 61 -6.44 -14.62 7.67
C SER A 61 -5.89 -13.20 7.81
N VAL A 62 -5.62 -12.58 6.68
CA VAL A 62 -5.18 -11.18 6.58
C VAL A 62 -6.34 -10.39 6.02
N THR A 63 -6.92 -9.52 6.82
CA THR A 63 -7.98 -8.60 6.38
C THR A 63 -7.41 -7.20 6.33
N ILE A 64 -7.48 -6.53 5.18
CA ILE A 64 -7.07 -5.12 5.07
C ILE A 64 -8.26 -4.25 4.66
N ASN A 65 -8.32 -3.04 5.20
CA ASN A 65 -9.29 -2.04 4.80
C ASN A 65 -8.57 -0.94 4.01
N TYR A 66 -8.39 -1.19 2.71
CA TYR A 66 -7.66 -0.29 1.83
C TYR A 66 -8.58 0.41 0.82
N THR A 67 -8.52 1.74 0.81
CA THR A 67 -9.20 2.57 -0.18
C THR A 67 -8.16 3.16 -1.15
N PRO A 68 -8.08 2.67 -2.40
CA PRO A 68 -7.14 3.21 -3.37
C PRO A 68 -7.59 4.59 -3.87
N MET A 69 -6.62 5.39 -4.33
CA MET A 69 -6.91 6.69 -4.90
C MET A 69 -7.31 6.57 -6.37
N SER A 70 -8.36 7.28 -6.78
CA SER A 70 -8.72 7.44 -8.20
C SER A 70 -7.89 8.56 -8.83
N CYS A 71 -7.30 8.28 -9.99
CA CYS A 71 -6.61 9.27 -10.80
C CYS A 71 -7.23 9.41 -12.18
N GLN A 72 -7.90 10.54 -12.44
CA GLN A 72 -8.56 10.79 -13.73
C GLN A 72 -7.64 11.46 -14.75
N ILE A 73 -6.59 12.14 -14.29
CA ILE A 73 -5.55 12.75 -15.11
C ILE A 73 -4.21 12.43 -14.48
N ALA A 74 -3.30 11.85 -15.25
CA ALA A 74 -1.94 11.52 -14.81
C ALA A 74 -0.93 12.19 -15.74
N VAL A 75 0.09 12.83 -15.16
CA VAL A 75 1.13 13.54 -15.91
C VAL A 75 2.50 13.17 -15.38
N LYS A 76 3.49 13.18 -16.28
CA LYS A 76 4.90 13.11 -15.87
C LYS A 76 5.38 14.48 -15.41
N PRO A 77 6.43 14.56 -14.59
CA PRO A 77 6.99 15.84 -14.14
C PRO A 77 7.37 16.78 -15.27
N GLU A 78 7.91 16.23 -16.36
CA GLU A 78 8.32 17.01 -17.53
C GLU A 78 7.16 17.61 -18.35
N ASP A 79 5.92 17.16 -18.14
CA ASP A 79 4.77 17.59 -18.93
C ASP A 79 4.16 18.89 -18.38
N MET A 80 4.46 20.03 -19.02
CA MET A 80 3.73 21.28 -18.77
C MET A 80 2.32 21.21 -19.37
N LEU A 81 1.35 20.77 -18.58
CA LEU A 81 -0.05 20.77 -18.96
C LEU A 81 -0.83 21.88 -18.25
N MET A 82 -1.54 22.70 -19.02
CA MET A 82 -2.58 23.57 -18.50
C MET A 82 -3.82 22.71 -18.27
N MET A 83 -4.16 22.46 -17.01
CA MET A 83 -5.23 21.54 -16.64
C MET A 83 -6.39 22.26 -15.97
N MET A 84 -7.61 21.95 -16.40
CA MET A 84 -8.83 22.45 -15.76
C MET A 84 -9.34 21.54 -14.63
N GLN A 85 -8.67 20.40 -14.40
CA GLN A 85 -9.06 19.41 -13.41
C GLN A 85 -7.85 18.97 -12.57
N SER A 86 -8.11 18.28 -11.46
CA SER A 86 -7.07 17.72 -10.61
C SER A 86 -6.29 16.60 -11.32
N ALA A 87 -4.97 16.61 -11.22
CA ALA A 87 -4.09 15.62 -11.83
C ALA A 87 -3.13 15.00 -10.81
N CYS A 88 -2.79 13.73 -11.01
CA CYS A 88 -1.75 13.06 -10.25
C CYS A 88 -0.41 13.20 -10.98
N ILE A 89 0.62 13.49 -10.21
CA ILE A 89 1.99 13.57 -10.70
C ILE A 89 2.61 12.19 -10.48
N ILE A 90 3.12 11.59 -11.56
CA ILE A 90 3.68 10.25 -11.53
C ILE A 90 5.17 10.29 -11.81
N VAL A 91 5.96 9.92 -10.80
CA VAL A 91 7.41 9.74 -10.93
C VAL A 91 7.69 8.26 -10.76
N ASP A 92 8.41 7.67 -11.71
CA ASP A 92 8.79 6.24 -11.65
C ASP A 92 7.61 5.33 -11.30
N ASN A 93 6.48 5.49 -12.01
CA ASN A 93 5.26 4.72 -11.81
C ASN A 93 4.56 4.87 -10.45
N THR A 94 4.98 5.86 -9.65
CA THR A 94 4.43 6.16 -8.33
C THR A 94 3.81 7.55 -8.30
N VAL A 95 2.63 7.68 -7.70
CA VAL A 95 2.02 9.00 -7.49
C VAL A 95 2.77 9.72 -6.36
N THR A 96 3.49 10.78 -6.72
CA THR A 96 4.28 11.58 -5.76
C THR A 96 3.55 12.81 -5.26
N GLY A 97 2.52 13.26 -5.98
CA GLY A 97 1.75 14.43 -5.59
C GLY A 97 0.44 14.56 -6.34
N ILE A 98 -0.42 15.42 -5.81
CA ILE A 98 -1.69 15.78 -6.44
C ILE A 98 -1.67 17.27 -6.73
N CYS A 99 -1.88 17.63 -7.99
CA CYS A 99 -2.13 18.99 -8.40
C CYS A 99 -3.64 19.22 -8.37
N THR A 100 -4.13 20.03 -7.42
CA THR A 100 -5.53 20.46 -7.38
C THR A 100 -5.61 21.91 -7.86
N ASN A 101 -6.57 22.22 -8.74
CA ASN A 101 -6.92 23.60 -9.04
C ASN A 101 -7.42 24.27 -7.76
N MET A 102 -6.59 25.15 -7.17
CA MET A 102 -7.07 26.12 -6.20
C MET A 102 -7.48 27.37 -6.97
N ASP A 103 -8.75 27.72 -6.79
CA ASP A 103 -9.47 28.91 -7.25
C ASP A 103 -10.13 28.83 -8.65
N ALA A 104 -11.46 29.01 -8.61
CA ALA A 104 -12.35 29.06 -9.76
C ALA A 104 -12.07 30.32 -10.60
N GLY A 105 -11.30 30.18 -11.68
CA GLY A 105 -11.17 31.23 -12.68
C GLY A 105 -9.81 31.35 -13.37
N GLN A 106 -8.77 30.63 -12.91
CA GLN A 106 -7.47 30.63 -13.58
C GLN A 106 -7.02 29.18 -13.82
N ALA A 107 -6.80 28.83 -15.08
CA ALA A 107 -6.08 27.61 -15.44
C ALA A 107 -4.67 27.72 -14.87
N LYS A 108 -4.43 27.17 -13.69
CA LYS A 108 -3.09 27.16 -13.11
C LYS A 108 -2.30 26.07 -13.82
N LYS A 109 -1.15 26.46 -14.38
CA LYS A 109 -0.15 25.50 -14.84
C LYS A 109 0.21 24.65 -13.61
N CYS A 110 0.36 23.35 -13.79
CA CYS A 110 1.12 22.51 -12.85
C CYS A 110 2.57 22.44 -13.40
N PRO A 111 3.42 23.48 -13.29
CA PRO A 111 4.82 23.33 -13.66
C PRO A 111 5.47 22.48 -12.56
N VAL A 112 6.02 21.32 -12.88
CA VAL A 112 6.69 20.46 -11.87
C VAL A 112 8.12 20.97 -11.62
N ASP A 113 8.30 22.28 -11.63
CA ASP A 113 9.53 22.95 -11.25
C ASP A 113 9.51 23.23 -9.74
N ALA A 114 10.66 23.20 -9.09
CA ALA A 114 10.89 22.90 -7.67
C ALA A 114 10.16 23.75 -6.60
N ASN A 115 9.32 24.70 -6.99
CA ASN A 115 8.63 25.65 -6.12
C ASN A 115 7.09 25.55 -6.15
N VAL A 116 6.52 24.47 -6.69
CA VAL A 116 5.05 24.31 -6.78
C VAL A 116 4.44 23.71 -5.51
N GLN A 117 3.29 24.27 -5.13
CA GLN A 117 2.34 23.78 -4.13
C GLN A 117 1.74 22.42 -4.56
N THR A 118 2.55 21.40 -4.76
CA THR A 118 2.08 20.02 -4.79
C THR A 118 1.52 19.72 -3.41
N ARG A 119 0.24 19.40 -3.31
CA ARG A 119 -0.28 18.93 -2.03
C ARG A 119 0.26 17.52 -1.82
N PRO A 120 0.83 17.23 -0.64
CA PRO A 120 1.18 15.86 -0.31
C PRO A 120 -0.08 14.99 -0.42
N VAL A 121 0.10 13.77 -0.94
CA VAL A 121 -0.96 12.76 -0.96
C VAL A 121 -1.50 12.60 0.46
N ASN A 122 -2.82 12.67 0.61
CA ASN A 122 -3.43 12.52 1.93
C ASN A 122 -3.03 11.17 2.54
N GLY A 123 -2.54 11.18 3.79
CA GLY A 123 -2.02 10.00 4.48
C GLY A 123 -3.01 8.85 4.61
N THR A 124 -4.31 9.11 4.47
CA THR A 124 -5.36 8.08 4.39
C THR A 124 -5.16 7.11 3.23
N PHE A 125 -4.61 7.56 2.10
CA PHE A 125 -4.31 6.69 0.94
C PHE A 125 -2.95 5.99 1.06
N LEU A 126 -2.12 6.44 2.00
CA LEU A 126 -0.81 5.89 2.33
C LEU A 126 -0.88 4.90 3.50
N THR A 127 -1.98 4.85 4.25
CA THR A 127 -2.13 3.94 5.38
C THR A 127 -2.94 2.72 4.93
N ILE A 128 -2.41 1.52 5.20
CA ILE A 128 -3.12 0.26 4.98
C ILE A 128 -3.48 -0.31 6.36
N PRO A 129 -4.66 0.03 6.92
CA PRO A 129 -5.12 -0.61 8.14
C PRO A 129 -5.48 -2.06 7.82
N GLY A 130 -5.16 -2.96 8.76
CA GLY A 130 -5.49 -4.36 8.62
C GLY A 130 -5.39 -5.12 9.93
N THR A 131 -5.99 -6.30 9.93
CA THR A 131 -6.04 -7.24 11.04
C THR A 131 -5.46 -8.56 10.57
N LEU A 132 -4.62 -9.16 11.42
CA LEU A 132 -4.15 -10.52 11.24
C LEU A 132 -4.84 -11.38 12.30
N SER A 133 -5.64 -12.34 11.87
CA SER A 133 -6.26 -13.32 12.76
C SER A 133 -5.67 -14.70 12.54
N THR A 134 -5.56 -15.48 13.61
CA THR A 134 -5.09 -16.86 13.60
C THR A 134 -5.93 -17.70 14.53
N THR A 135 -6.27 -18.92 14.09
CA THR A 135 -6.84 -19.94 14.96
C THR A 135 -5.77 -20.90 15.50
N ASN A 136 -4.50 -20.66 15.17
CA ASN A 136 -3.41 -21.54 15.56
C ASN A 136 -2.90 -21.23 16.96
N ILE A 137 -3.01 -22.18 17.89
CA ILE A 137 -2.60 -22.00 19.28
C ILE A 137 -1.10 -21.71 19.47
N VAL A 138 -0.24 -22.19 18.56
CA VAL A 138 1.21 -21.95 18.63
C VAL A 138 1.50 -20.48 18.40
N MET A 139 0.87 -19.88 17.39
CA MET A 139 1.00 -18.45 17.11
C MET A 139 0.26 -17.57 18.12
N ALA A 140 -0.90 -18.02 18.61
CA ALA A 140 -1.66 -17.28 19.61
C ALA A 140 -0.84 -17.07 20.90
N ASN A 141 0.02 -18.04 21.25
CA ASN A 141 0.91 -17.96 22.40
C ASN A 141 2.23 -17.21 22.15
N TRP A 142 2.45 -16.66 20.94
CA TRP A 142 3.64 -15.84 20.69
C TRP A 142 3.62 -14.59 21.56
N SER A 143 4.79 -14.24 22.10
CA SER A 143 4.91 -13.02 22.89
C SER A 143 4.65 -11.79 22.01
N ARG A 144 4.22 -10.68 22.63
CA ARG A 144 4.06 -9.40 21.93
C ARG A 144 5.32 -8.99 21.17
N MET A 145 6.51 -9.30 21.68
CA MET A 145 7.79 -9.02 21.00
C MET A 145 7.98 -9.82 19.72
N MET A 146 7.53 -11.08 19.68
CA MET A 146 7.59 -11.90 18.47
C MET A 146 6.63 -11.35 17.40
N TRP A 147 5.40 -11.03 17.79
CA TRP A 147 4.42 -10.40 16.90
C TRP A 147 4.90 -9.05 16.37
N GLN A 148 5.47 -8.22 17.25
CA GLN A 148 6.08 -6.96 16.87
C GLN A 148 7.20 -7.17 15.84
N SER A 149 8.06 -8.17 16.03
CA SER A 149 9.14 -8.51 15.10
C SER A 149 8.63 -8.94 13.72
N VAL A 150 7.51 -9.68 13.66
CA VAL A 150 6.83 -10.02 12.40
C VAL A 150 6.35 -8.75 11.71
N VAL A 151 5.61 -7.90 12.42
CA VAL A 151 4.99 -6.71 11.84
C VAL A 151 6.05 -5.73 11.37
N ASP A 152 7.11 -5.51 12.15
CA ASP A 152 8.22 -4.63 11.78
C ASP A 152 8.94 -5.11 10.51
N ARG A 153 9.14 -6.42 10.38
CA ARG A 153 9.75 -7.01 9.17
C ARG A 153 8.81 -6.89 7.97
N ALA A 154 7.52 -7.12 8.14
CA ALA A 154 6.54 -6.98 7.08
C ALA A 154 6.46 -5.52 6.58
N VAL A 155 6.41 -4.56 7.51
CA VAL A 155 6.44 -3.12 7.21
C VAL A 155 7.71 -2.75 6.45
N ARG A 156 8.89 -3.21 6.90
CA ARG A 156 10.16 -2.95 6.18
C ARG A 156 10.18 -3.55 4.78
N MET A 157 9.67 -4.78 4.61
CA MET A 157 9.60 -5.42 3.29
C MET A 157 8.67 -4.67 2.35
N LEU A 158 7.49 -4.25 2.84
CA LEU A 158 6.55 -3.46 2.05
C LEU A 158 7.11 -2.07 1.70
N ALA A 159 7.81 -1.43 2.63
CA ALA A 159 8.46 -0.13 2.41
C ALA A 159 9.67 -0.21 1.46
N SER A 160 10.39 -1.33 1.44
CA SER A 160 11.45 -1.59 0.44
C SER A 160 10.89 -2.03 -0.92
N GLY A 161 9.59 -2.34 -0.98
CA GLY A 161 8.89 -2.80 -2.16
C GLY A 161 8.31 -1.67 -3.01
N PRO A 162 7.27 -1.94 -3.81
CA PRO A 162 6.71 -1.01 -4.79
C PRO A 162 6.01 0.23 -4.18
N PHE A 163 5.96 0.34 -2.86
CA PHE A 163 5.34 1.47 -2.15
C PHE A 163 6.35 2.50 -1.63
N GLY A 164 7.66 2.21 -1.69
CA GLY A 164 8.71 3.11 -1.21
C GLY A 164 8.73 3.34 0.31
N SER A 165 9.77 4.03 0.78
CA SER A 165 10.09 4.20 2.21
C SER A 165 9.10 5.07 3.03
N HIS A 166 8.10 5.67 2.40
CA HIS A 166 7.24 6.70 3.02
C HIS A 166 5.83 6.23 3.37
N SER A 167 5.50 4.95 3.16
CA SER A 167 4.10 4.51 3.03
C SER A 167 3.61 3.57 4.14
N PHE A 168 4.34 3.37 5.25
CA PHE A 168 3.90 2.45 6.30
C PHE A 168 4.22 2.96 7.70
N GLN A 169 3.16 3.15 8.50
CA GLN A 169 3.25 3.37 9.94
C GLN A 169 2.51 2.25 10.66
N GLN A 170 3.06 1.81 11.79
CA GLN A 170 2.52 0.70 12.56
C GLN A 170 1.33 1.16 13.41
N GLY A 171 0.19 0.48 13.28
CA GLY A 171 -0.98 0.65 14.15
C GLY A 171 -0.89 -0.22 15.41
N PRO A 172 -1.81 -0.03 16.38
CA PRO A 172 -1.91 -0.89 17.55
C PRO A 172 -2.22 -2.34 17.15
N LEU A 173 -1.44 -3.29 17.66
CA LEU A 173 -1.66 -4.72 17.46
C LEU A 173 -2.75 -5.22 18.43
N SER A 174 -3.86 -5.71 17.89
CA SER A 174 -4.88 -6.45 18.62
C SER A 174 -4.93 -7.88 18.08
N ALA A 175 -4.69 -8.86 18.95
CA ALA A 175 -4.92 -10.27 18.64
C ALA A 175 -6.21 -10.69 19.34
N GLU A 176 -7.26 -10.94 18.57
CA GLU A 176 -8.48 -11.57 19.08
C GLU A 176 -8.37 -13.08 18.87
N ILE A 177 -8.38 -13.82 19.97
CA ILE A 177 -8.46 -15.29 19.96
C ILE A 177 -9.95 -15.62 19.99
N GLU A 178 -10.52 -15.99 18.85
CA GLU A 178 -11.83 -16.66 18.86
C GLU A 178 -11.62 -18.11 19.34
N SER A 179 -12.09 -18.37 20.56
CA SER A 179 -12.05 -19.68 21.23
C SER A 179 -13.25 -20.55 20.87
#